data_AF-A0A2R8A9A0-F1
#
_entry.id   AF-A0A2R8A9A0-F1
#
_cell.length_a   1.000
_cell.length_b   1.000
_cell.length_c   1.000
_cell.angle_alpha   90.00
_cell.angle_beta   90.00
_cell.angle_gamma   90.00
#
_symmetry.space_group_name_H-M   'P 1'
#
loop_
_entity.id
_entity.type
_entity.pdbx_description
1 polymer ?
#
loop_
_entity_poly.entity_id
_entity_poly.type
_entity_poly.pdbx_seq_one_letter_code
_entity_poly.pdbx_strand_id
1 'polypeptide(L)'
;MTSPTLHLVCGKVAAGKSTLTSQLADAPATVLLSEDHWLSTLYGPEMTDLQDYVRFSGRLAQVIGPHVAALLRAGVSVVMDFPANTVAQRRALVAMAAKADAPHIVHHLDVTDEVCLARLMERNALGTHPFTVTEDQFRRITAHFAPPDPAEGLSIRRYTP
;
A
#
# COMPACT_ATOMS: atom_id res chain seq x y z
N MET A 1 -25.56 -9.11 -2.60
CA MET A 1 -24.64 -8.23 -1.85
C MET A 1 -23.23 -8.62 -2.26
N THR A 2 -22.37 -7.65 -2.61
CA THR A 2 -20.96 -7.91 -2.92
C THR A 2 -20.23 -8.35 -1.66
N SER A 3 -19.37 -9.36 -1.76
CA SER A 3 -18.56 -9.82 -0.62
C SER A 3 -17.53 -8.75 -0.25
N PRO A 4 -17.41 -8.34 1.03
CA PRO A 4 -16.40 -7.39 1.49
C PRO A 4 -15.00 -7.86 1.12
N THR A 5 -14.20 -6.98 0.53
CA THR A 5 -12.89 -7.34 -0.03
C THR A 5 -11.78 -6.53 0.61
N LEU A 6 -10.65 -7.17 0.88
CA LEU A 6 -9.40 -6.48 1.22
C LEU A 6 -8.67 -6.07 -0.06
N HIS A 7 -8.56 -4.77 -0.30
CA HIS A 7 -7.84 -4.20 -1.42
C HIS A 7 -6.43 -3.79 -0.99
N LEU A 8 -5.42 -4.38 -1.65
CA LEU A 8 -4.01 -4.06 -1.46
C LEU A 8 -3.48 -3.44 -2.75
N VAL A 9 -2.61 -2.44 -2.65
CA VAL A 9 -2.05 -1.77 -3.83
C VAL A 9 -0.54 -1.95 -3.90
N CYS A 10 -0.06 -2.55 -4.99
CA CYS A 10 1.33 -2.88 -5.24
C CYS A 10 1.84 -2.08 -6.45
N GLY A 11 2.96 -1.38 -6.29
CA GLY A 11 3.57 -0.65 -7.39
C GLY A 11 4.73 0.23 -6.93
N LYS A 12 5.59 0.63 -7.86
CA LYS A 12 6.76 1.48 -7.59
C LYS A 12 6.36 2.86 -7.06
N VAL A 13 7.34 3.59 -6.52
CA VAL A 13 7.14 5.01 -6.17
C VAL A 13 6.65 5.76 -7.41
N ALA A 14 5.71 6.70 -7.24
CA ALA A 14 5.08 7.45 -8.33
C ALA A 14 4.31 6.62 -9.39
N ALA A 15 4.02 5.34 -9.12
CA ALA A 15 3.19 4.52 -10.02
C ALA A 15 1.70 4.94 -10.06
N GLY A 16 1.23 5.77 -9.12
CA GLY A 16 -0.18 6.19 -9.00
C GLY A 16 -0.97 5.46 -7.90
N LYS A 17 -0.28 4.80 -6.96
CA LYS A 17 -0.91 4.02 -5.88
C LYS A 17 -1.93 4.82 -5.07
N SER A 18 -1.56 6.00 -4.58
CA SER A 18 -2.43 6.83 -3.74
C SER A 18 -3.68 7.31 -4.50
N THR A 19 -3.58 7.51 -5.81
CA THR A 19 -4.75 7.82 -6.65
C THR A 19 -5.70 6.62 -6.71
N LEU A 20 -5.16 5.42 -6.93
CA LEU A 20 -5.97 4.21 -7.00
C LEU A 20 -6.59 3.86 -5.65
N THR A 21 -5.86 4.01 -4.53
CA THR A 21 -6.42 3.74 -3.19
C THR A 21 -7.59 4.66 -2.88
N SER A 22 -7.49 5.96 -3.20
CA SER A 22 -8.60 6.90 -3.06
C SER A 22 -9.80 6.51 -3.93
N GLN A 23 -9.58 6.19 -5.20
CA GLN A 23 -10.67 5.76 -6.10
C GLN A 23 -11.37 4.48 -5.63
N LEU A 24 -10.62 3.52 -5.09
CA LEU A 24 -11.20 2.30 -4.51
C LEU A 24 -12.03 2.61 -3.26
N ALA A 25 -11.63 3.60 -2.48
CA ALA A 25 -12.31 4.00 -1.25
C ALA A 25 -13.65 4.73 -1.49
N ASP A 26 -13.87 5.28 -2.69
CA ASP A 26 -15.14 5.91 -3.07
C ASP A 26 -16.29 4.90 -3.24
N ALA A 27 -16.00 3.60 -3.25
CA ALA A 27 -17.01 2.55 -3.33
C ALA A 27 -17.87 2.50 -2.04
N PRO A 28 -19.17 2.16 -2.16
CA PRO A 28 -20.04 2.00 -0.98
C PRO A 28 -19.46 1.01 0.04
N ALA A 29 -19.68 1.30 1.33
CA ALA A 29 -19.23 0.46 2.44
C ALA A 29 -17.73 0.09 2.36
N THR A 30 -16.89 1.05 1.98
CA THR A 30 -15.43 0.88 1.87
C THR A 30 -14.71 1.90 2.72
N VAL A 31 -13.64 1.50 3.40
CA VAL A 31 -12.80 2.40 4.20
C VAL A 31 -11.34 2.34 3.76
N LEU A 32 -10.69 3.50 3.70
CA LEU A 32 -9.26 3.63 3.43
C LEU A 32 -8.49 3.71 4.74
N LEU A 33 -7.49 2.83 4.90
CA LEU A 33 -6.53 2.88 5.99
C LEU A 33 -5.16 3.24 5.41
N SER A 34 -4.61 4.39 5.82
CA SER A 34 -3.31 4.89 5.36
C SER A 34 -2.26 4.71 6.44
N GLU A 35 -1.21 3.94 6.12
CA GLU A 35 -0.09 3.72 7.03
C GLU A 35 0.64 5.04 7.33
N ASP A 36 0.95 5.81 6.28
CA ASP A 36 1.67 7.08 6.39
C ASP A 36 0.94 8.08 7.29
N HIS A 37 -0.40 8.16 7.18
CA HIS A 37 -1.21 9.05 8.02
C HIS A 37 -1.10 8.66 9.51
N TRP A 38 -1.21 7.38 9.83
CA TRP A 38 -1.13 6.92 11.21
C TRP A 38 0.28 6.97 11.78
N LEU A 39 1.30 6.57 11.03
CA LEU A 39 2.69 6.63 11.49
C LEU A 39 3.12 8.07 11.74
N SER A 40 2.80 9.01 10.83
CA SER A 40 3.14 10.43 11.03
C SER A 40 2.42 11.04 12.23
N THR A 41 1.19 10.62 12.51
CA THR A 41 0.39 11.14 13.63
C THR A 41 0.79 10.53 14.98
N LEU A 42 1.10 9.23 15.01
CA LEU A 42 1.41 8.50 16.24
C LEU A 42 2.89 8.56 16.63
N TYR A 43 3.78 8.62 15.64
CA TYR A 43 5.23 8.44 15.82
C TYR A 43 6.08 9.45 15.04
N GLY A 44 5.48 10.52 14.49
CA GLY A 44 6.17 11.46 13.61
C GLY A 44 7.48 12.01 14.20
N PRO A 45 7.48 12.57 15.42
CA PRO A 45 8.69 13.04 16.09
C PRO A 45 9.68 11.92 16.46
N GLU A 46 9.20 10.71 16.73
CA GLU A 46 10.01 9.56 17.13
C GLU A 46 10.62 8.80 15.96
N MET A 47 10.11 8.97 14.74
CA MET A 47 10.55 8.23 13.55
C MET A 47 11.70 8.96 12.86
N THR A 48 12.92 8.74 13.37
CA THR A 48 14.11 9.47 12.92
C THR A 48 14.91 8.76 11.84
N ASP A 49 14.76 7.44 11.72
CA ASP A 49 15.44 6.63 10.72
C ASP A 49 14.58 5.47 10.17
N LEU A 50 15.18 4.65 9.30
CA LEU A 50 14.50 3.50 8.70
C LEU A 50 14.20 2.39 9.71
N GLN A 51 15.02 2.21 10.75
CA GLN A 51 14.79 1.19 11.77
C GLN A 51 13.57 1.56 12.61
N ASP A 52 13.40 2.84 12.92
CA ASP A 52 12.20 3.37 13.57
C ASP A 52 10.95 3.09 12.72
N TYR A 53 11.01 3.38 11.41
CA TYR A 53 9.91 3.07 10.50
C TYR A 53 9.55 1.57 10.53
N VAL A 54 10.52 0.66 10.43
CA VAL A 54 10.27 -0.79 10.46
C VAL A 54 9.66 -1.21 11.79
N ARG A 55 10.15 -0.65 12.91
CA ARG A 55 9.62 -0.93 14.25
C ARG A 55 8.18 -0.44 14.40
N PHE A 56 7.89 0.80 14.00
CA PHE A 56 6.58 1.41 14.19
C PHE A 56 5.52 0.88 13.21
N SER A 57 5.86 0.66 11.94
CA SER A 57 4.99 -0.03 10.97
C SER A 57 4.62 -1.43 11.45
N GLY A 58 5.58 -2.18 12.00
CA GLY A 58 5.34 -3.49 12.61
C GLY A 58 4.34 -3.44 13.78
N ARG A 59 4.50 -2.48 14.70
CA ARG A 59 3.54 -2.27 15.81
C ARG A 59 2.15 -1.89 15.32
N LEU A 60 2.09 -0.97 14.36
CA LEU A 60 0.82 -0.53 13.77
C LEU A 60 0.10 -1.71 13.09
N ALA A 61 0.80 -2.51 12.29
CA ALA A 61 0.23 -3.68 11.63
C ALA A 61 -0.32 -4.73 12.63
N GLN A 62 0.33 -4.91 13.78
CA GLN A 62 -0.15 -5.81 14.85
C GLN A 62 -1.48 -5.34 15.43
N VAL A 63 -1.64 -4.03 15.68
CA VAL A 63 -2.87 -3.46 16.22
C VAL A 63 -3.99 -3.48 15.18
N ILE A 64 -3.68 -3.14 13.93
CA ILE A 64 -4.68 -2.94 12.88
C ILE A 64 -5.22 -4.24 12.30
N GLY A 65 -4.42 -5.31 12.23
CA GLY A 65 -4.84 -6.59 11.66
C GLY A 65 -6.19 -7.12 12.20
N PRO A 66 -6.40 -7.19 13.53
CA PRO A 66 -7.69 -7.57 14.11
C PRO A 66 -8.86 -6.66 13.71
N HIS A 67 -8.62 -5.34 13.61
CA HIS A 67 -9.65 -4.37 13.22
C HIS A 67 -10.04 -4.51 11.74
N VAL A 68 -9.06 -4.71 10.84
CA VAL A 68 -9.31 -5.01 9.43
C VAL A 68 -10.20 -6.25 9.31
N ALA A 69 -9.88 -7.32 10.04
CA ALA A 69 -10.68 -8.53 10.01
C ALA A 69 -12.10 -8.33 10.56
N ALA A 70 -12.27 -7.49 11.58
CA ALA A 70 -13.58 -7.15 12.13
C ALA A 70 -14.43 -6.33 11.14
N LEU A 71 -13.82 -5.36 10.44
CA LEU A 71 -14.49 -4.56 9.41
C LEU A 71 -14.99 -5.43 8.25
N LEU A 72 -14.13 -6.33 7.75
CA LEU A 72 -14.48 -7.26 6.68
C LEU A 72 -15.65 -8.16 7.08
N ARG A 73 -15.64 -8.72 8.30
CA ARG A 73 -16.76 -9.50 8.83
C ARG A 73 -18.05 -8.68 9.02
N ALA A 74 -17.92 -7.38 9.27
CA ALA A 74 -19.06 -6.47 9.43
C ALA A 74 -19.66 -6.00 8.09
N GLY A 75 -19.17 -6.49 6.95
CA GLY A 75 -19.70 -6.08 5.64
C GLY A 75 -18.94 -4.92 4.98
N VAL A 76 -17.81 -4.48 5.55
CA VAL A 76 -17.08 -3.29 5.09
C VAL A 76 -15.80 -3.71 4.35
N SER A 77 -15.67 -3.32 3.09
CA SER A 77 -14.44 -3.48 2.33
C SER A 77 -13.34 -2.56 2.87
N VAL A 78 -12.08 -3.00 2.78
CA VAL A 78 -10.95 -2.24 3.32
C VAL A 78 -9.92 -2.03 2.23
N VAL A 79 -9.55 -0.78 1.98
CA VAL A 79 -8.40 -0.42 1.15
C VAL A 79 -7.23 -0.14 2.07
N MET A 80 -6.15 -0.91 1.92
CA MET A 80 -4.92 -0.72 2.68
C MET A 80 -3.93 0.07 1.83
N ASP A 81 -3.74 1.35 2.15
CA ASP A 81 -2.59 2.14 1.68
C ASP A 81 -1.39 1.87 2.59
N PHE A 82 -0.97 0.60 2.55
CA PHE A 82 0.19 0.03 3.19
C PHE A 82 1.12 -0.51 2.10
N PRO A 83 2.45 -0.51 2.30
CA PRO A 83 3.38 -1.00 1.30
C PRO A 83 3.18 -2.50 1.04
N ALA A 84 2.77 -2.84 -0.18
CA ALA A 84 2.65 -4.21 -0.68
C ALA A 84 3.74 -4.54 -1.72
N ASN A 85 4.93 -3.93 -1.56
CA ASN A 85 5.98 -3.88 -2.59
C ASN A 85 6.94 -5.06 -2.55
N THR A 86 6.95 -5.82 -1.45
CA THR A 86 7.73 -7.06 -1.31
C THR A 86 6.80 -8.26 -1.12
N VAL A 87 7.30 -9.46 -1.45
CA VAL A 87 6.59 -10.73 -1.21
C VAL A 87 6.21 -10.87 0.27
N ALA A 88 7.13 -10.55 1.18
CA ALA A 88 6.90 -10.65 2.61
C ALA A 88 5.76 -9.73 3.09
N GLN A 89 5.72 -8.49 2.60
CA GLN A 89 4.66 -7.54 2.90
C GLN A 89 3.31 -8.02 2.36
N ARG A 90 3.23 -8.46 1.10
CA ARG A 90 1.99 -8.99 0.51
C ARG A 90 1.47 -10.17 1.31
N ARG A 91 2.33 -11.13 1.65
CA ARG A 91 1.96 -12.27 2.49
C ARG A 91 1.38 -11.84 3.84
N ALA A 92 2.00 -10.88 4.51
CA ALA A 92 1.54 -10.39 5.80
C ALA A 92 0.18 -9.68 5.71
N LEU A 93 -0.02 -8.86 4.68
CA LEU A 93 -1.28 -8.13 4.47
C LEU A 93 -2.42 -9.06 4.07
N VAL A 94 -2.18 -10.01 3.15
CA VAL A 94 -3.19 -11.00 2.73
C VAL A 94 -3.60 -11.90 3.89
N ALA A 95 -2.69 -12.23 4.81
CA ALA A 95 -3.02 -12.98 6.01
C ALA A 95 -4.06 -12.27 6.91
N MET A 96 -4.26 -10.95 6.77
CA MET A 96 -5.33 -10.23 7.48
C MET A 96 -6.71 -10.59 6.92
N ALA A 97 -6.86 -10.68 5.59
CA ALA A 97 -8.11 -11.10 4.95
C ALA A 97 -8.45 -12.56 5.28
N ALA A 98 -7.44 -13.44 5.31
CA ALA A 98 -7.63 -14.85 5.66
C ALA A 98 -8.22 -15.03 7.07
N LYS A 99 -7.88 -14.18 8.04
CA LYS A 99 -8.46 -14.19 9.40
C LYS A 99 -9.95 -13.82 9.43
N ALA A 100 -10.47 -13.23 8.36
CA ALA A 100 -11.87 -12.83 8.22
C ALA A 100 -12.65 -13.74 7.26
N ASP A 101 -12.00 -14.77 6.70
CA ASP A 101 -12.54 -15.56 5.57
C ASP A 101 -13.04 -14.67 4.42
N ALA A 102 -12.34 -13.55 4.20
CA ALA A 102 -12.72 -12.55 3.22
C ALA A 102 -11.83 -12.65 1.96
N PRO A 103 -12.38 -12.37 0.77
CA PRO A 103 -11.57 -12.23 -0.43
C PRO A 103 -10.58 -11.07 -0.32
N HIS A 104 -9.51 -11.15 -1.11
CA HIS A 104 -8.57 -10.06 -1.29
C HIS A 104 -8.31 -9.80 -2.78
N ILE A 105 -7.85 -8.60 -3.10
CA ILE A 105 -7.33 -8.24 -4.43
C ILE A 105 -6.03 -7.45 -4.26
N VAL A 106 -4.98 -7.89 -4.93
CA VAL A 106 -3.72 -7.14 -5.09
C VAL A 106 -3.79 -6.39 -6.42
N HIS A 107 -3.97 -5.08 -6.32
CA HIS A 107 -3.96 -4.16 -7.46
C HIS A 107 -2.51 -3.84 -7.82
N HIS A 108 -2.00 -4.45 -8.90
CA HIS A 108 -0.64 -4.25 -9.38
C HIS A 108 -0.59 -3.15 -10.43
N LEU A 109 0.03 -2.01 -10.10
CA LEU A 109 0.36 -0.97 -11.07
C LEU A 109 1.70 -1.30 -11.73
N ASP A 110 1.62 -1.89 -12.91
CA ASP A 110 2.75 -2.31 -13.74
C ASP A 110 3.22 -1.13 -14.60
N VAL A 111 3.90 -0.20 -13.95
CA VAL A 111 4.40 1.04 -14.54
C VAL A 111 5.93 0.95 -14.67
N THR A 112 6.45 1.37 -15.82
CA THR A 112 7.89 1.34 -16.08
C THR A 112 8.62 2.36 -15.23
N ASP A 113 9.93 2.13 -15.03
CA ASP A 113 10.77 3.03 -14.22
C ASP A 113 10.83 4.43 -14.83
N GLU A 114 10.86 4.52 -16.16
CA GLU A 114 10.92 5.78 -16.90
C GLU A 114 9.68 6.64 -16.63
N VAL A 115 8.48 6.03 -16.67
CA VAL A 115 7.23 6.73 -16.40
C VAL A 115 7.12 7.13 -14.93
N CYS A 116 7.49 6.24 -14.01
CA CYS A 116 7.53 6.53 -12.57
C CYS A 116 8.49 7.68 -12.26
N LEU A 117 9.70 7.67 -12.83
CA LEU A 117 10.70 8.70 -12.63
C LEU A 117 10.26 10.04 -13.22
N ALA A 118 9.69 10.06 -14.42
CA ALA A 118 9.15 11.29 -15.03
C ALA A 118 8.08 11.93 -14.15
N ARG A 119 7.11 11.14 -13.67
CA ARG A 119 6.06 11.60 -12.74
C ARG A 119 6.63 12.11 -11.42
N LEU A 120 7.67 11.44 -10.91
CA LEU A 120 8.34 11.85 -9.67
C LEU A 120 9.03 13.20 -9.83
N MET A 121 9.72 13.43 -10.94
CA MET A 121 10.39 14.69 -11.25
C MET A 121 9.39 15.84 -11.40
N GLU A 122 8.28 15.62 -12.10
CA GLU A 122 7.18 16.59 -12.22
C GLU A 122 6.62 16.96 -10.85
N ARG A 123 6.37 15.97 -9.99
CA ARG A 123 5.86 16.19 -8.64
C ARG A 123 6.84 16.95 -7.74
N ASN A 124 8.13 16.65 -7.86
CA ASN A 124 9.19 17.38 -7.16
C ASN A 124 9.21 18.86 -7.59
N ALA A 125 9.04 19.14 -8.89
CA ALA A 125 8.99 20.51 -9.41
C ALA A 125 7.74 21.28 -8.94
N LEU A 126 6.61 20.60 -8.76
CA LEU A 126 5.36 21.21 -8.28
C LEU A 126 5.32 21.43 -6.75
N GLY A 127 6.22 20.82 -5.98
CA GLY A 127 6.27 20.98 -4.51
C GLY A 127 5.07 20.40 -3.76
N THR A 128 4.30 19.50 -4.38
CA THR A 128 3.03 18.97 -3.84
C THR A 128 3.19 17.82 -2.85
N HIS A 129 4.41 17.40 -2.54
CA HIS A 129 4.69 16.36 -1.56
C HIS A 129 5.72 16.82 -0.52
N PRO A 130 5.60 16.34 0.74
CA PRO A 130 6.51 16.72 1.83
C PRO A 130 7.96 16.25 1.63
N PHE A 131 8.21 15.36 0.65
CA PHE A 131 9.52 14.79 0.38
C PHE A 131 9.90 14.93 -1.09
N THR A 132 11.08 15.49 -1.33
CA THR A 132 11.74 15.45 -2.65
C THR A 132 12.57 14.17 -2.73
N VAL A 133 12.24 13.31 -3.69
CA VAL A 133 12.98 12.05 -3.90
C VAL A 133 13.89 12.21 -5.12
N THR A 134 15.20 12.03 -4.94
CA THR A 134 16.16 12.06 -6.05
C THR A 134 16.08 10.80 -6.91
N GLU A 135 16.63 10.84 -8.13
CA GLU A 135 16.71 9.65 -8.98
C GLU A 135 17.46 8.50 -8.30
N ASP A 136 18.58 8.78 -7.63
CA ASP A 136 19.34 7.75 -6.89
C ASP A 136 18.55 7.14 -5.74
N GLN A 137 17.72 7.94 -5.07
CA GLN A 137 16.81 7.42 -4.04
C GLN A 137 15.70 6.58 -4.68
N PHE A 138 15.13 7.03 -5.80
CA PHE A 138 14.14 6.26 -6.55
C PHE A 138 14.68 4.90 -6.96
N ARG A 139 15.88 4.83 -7.52
CA ARG A 139 16.54 3.57 -7.92
C ARG A 139 16.78 2.66 -6.73
N ARG A 140 17.27 3.19 -5.60
CA ARG A 140 17.46 2.42 -4.35
C ARG A 140 16.15 1.85 -3.81
N ILE A 141 15.08 2.64 -3.75
CA ILE A 141 13.78 2.18 -3.28
C ILE A 141 13.21 1.12 -4.24
N THR A 142 13.31 1.37 -5.54
CA THR A 142 12.80 0.46 -6.58
C THR A 142 13.57 -0.86 -6.61
N ALA A 143 14.85 -0.88 -6.22
CA ALA A 143 15.61 -2.13 -6.11
C ALA A 143 15.05 -3.11 -5.07
N HIS A 144 14.25 -2.64 -4.11
CA HIS A 144 13.56 -3.49 -3.13
C HIS A 144 12.17 -3.95 -3.61
N PHE A 145 11.68 -3.43 -4.73
CA PHE A 145 10.37 -3.81 -5.27
C PHE A 145 10.44 -5.19 -5.92
N ALA A 146 9.50 -6.06 -5.55
CA ALA A 146 9.26 -7.34 -6.20
C ALA A 146 7.83 -7.31 -6.79
N PRO A 147 7.64 -7.46 -8.12
CA PRO A 147 6.31 -7.55 -8.69
C PRO A 147 5.56 -8.77 -8.13
N PRO A 148 4.21 -8.76 -8.10
CA PRO A 148 3.44 -9.92 -7.69
C PRO A 148 3.69 -11.11 -8.63
N ASP A 149 4.04 -12.25 -8.06
CA ASP A 149 4.34 -13.49 -8.77
C ASP A 149 3.15 -14.48 -8.68
N PRO A 150 2.80 -15.19 -9.76
CA PRO A 150 1.73 -16.20 -9.72
C PRO A 150 1.90 -17.28 -8.64
N ALA A 151 3.14 -17.64 -8.28
CA ALA A 151 3.44 -18.61 -7.23
C ALA A 151 3.03 -18.14 -5.82
N GLU A 152 2.75 -16.85 -5.63
CA GLU A 152 2.22 -16.32 -4.37
C GLU A 152 0.74 -16.70 -4.15
N GLY A 153 0.04 -17.23 -5.17
CA GLY A 153 -1.38 -17.62 -5.06
C GLY A 153 -2.32 -16.43 -4.83
N LEU A 154 -1.92 -15.24 -5.27
CA LEU A 154 -2.64 -13.99 -5.05
C LEU A 154 -3.74 -13.78 -6.09
N SER A 155 -4.86 -13.20 -5.67
CA SER A 155 -5.83 -12.61 -6.59
C SER A 155 -5.29 -11.26 -7.07
N ILE A 156 -4.80 -11.19 -8.31
CA ILE A 156 -4.11 -10.01 -8.85
C ILE A 156 -4.98 -9.32 -9.91
N ARG A 157 -5.13 -8.00 -9.78
CA ARG A 157 -5.65 -7.14 -10.85
C ARG A 157 -4.54 -6.21 -11.35
N ARG A 158 -4.18 -6.33 -12.63
CA ARG A 158 -3.09 -5.55 -13.22
C ARG A 158 -3.59 -4.27 -13.89
N TYR A 159 -2.82 -3.20 -13.75
CA TYR A 159 -3.05 -1.88 -14.33
C TYR A 159 -1.81 -1.45 -15.08
N THR A 160 -1.95 -1.14 -16.36
CA THR A 160 -0.92 -0.53 -17.19
C THR A 160 -1.28 0.94 -17.45
N PRO A 161 -0.29 1.83 -17.64
CA PRO A 161 -0.51 3.23 -18.02
C PRO A 161 -1.36 3.38 -19.28
#